data_AF-A0AAD5P3Q3-F1
#
_entry.id   AF-A0AAD5P3Q3-F1
#
_cell.length_a   1.000
_cell.length_b   1.000
_cell.length_c   1.000
_cell.angle_alpha   90.00
_cell.angle_beta   90.00
_cell.angle_gamma   90.00
#
_symmetry.space_group_name_H-M   'P 1'
#
loop_
_entity.id
_entity.type
_entity.pdbx_description
1 polymer ?
#
loop_
_entity_poly.entity_id
_entity_poly.type
_entity_poly.pdbx_seq_one_letter_code
_entity_poly.pdbx_strand_id
1 'polypeptide(L)'
;MQGCERLQNALIECHRRVSSGPARESACRHLNRALAQCLVSVVCPEEAEAVRSMCTSGGTALKRSQCQQAQLSLSLCISSNTISS
;
A
#
# COMPACT_ATOMS: atom_id res chain seq x y z
N MET A 1 1.10 -14.06 6.70
CA MET A 1 0.29 -13.04 6.00
C MET A 1 -1.16 -12.97 6.54
N GLN A 2 -1.38 -13.26 7.83
CA GLN A 2 -2.73 -13.18 8.41
C GLN A 2 -3.15 -11.71 8.50
N GLY A 3 -4.32 -11.35 7.97
CA GLY A 3 -4.88 -10.00 8.07
C GLY A 3 -5.37 -9.39 6.75
N CYS A 4 -4.80 -9.77 5.60
CA CYS A 4 -5.17 -9.20 4.29
C CYS A 4 -6.00 -10.15 3.40
N GLU A 5 -6.27 -11.37 3.87
CA GLU A 5 -6.93 -12.45 3.12
C GLU A 5 -8.30 -12.05 2.57
N ARG A 6 -9.08 -11.28 3.34
CA ARG A 6 -10.40 -10.78 2.87
C ARG A 6 -10.26 -9.88 1.64
N LEU A 7 -9.27 -8.99 1.62
CA LEU A 7 -8.99 -8.10 0.49
C LEU A 7 -8.44 -8.90 -0.70
N GLN A 8 -7.58 -9.88 -0.44
CA GLN A 8 -7.05 -10.78 -1.45
C GLN A 8 -8.19 -11.56 -2.15
N ASN A 9 -9.09 -12.16 -1.38
CA ASN A 9 -10.24 -12.89 -1.91
C ASN A 9 -11.19 -11.98 -2.70
N ALA A 10 -11.46 -10.78 -2.21
CA ALA A 10 -12.28 -9.80 -2.92
C ALA A 10 -11.64 -9.38 -4.26
N LEU A 11 -10.31 -9.20 -4.30
CA LEU A 11 -9.58 -8.88 -5.52
C LEU A 11 -9.61 -10.04 -6.52
N ILE A 12 -9.43 -11.28 -6.04
CA ILE A 12 -9.53 -12.49 -6.87
C ILE A 12 -10.93 -12.59 -7.49
N GLU A 13 -11.99 -12.37 -6.72
CA GLU A 13 -13.36 -12.40 -7.24
C GLU A 13 -13.62 -11.27 -8.25
N CYS A 14 -13.07 -10.08 -8.03
CA CYS A 14 -13.13 -8.98 -9.00
C CYS A 14 -12.48 -9.38 -10.34
N HIS A 15 -11.29 -9.98 -10.28
CA HIS A 15 -10.57 -10.49 -11.45
C HIS A 15 -11.28 -11.64 -12.16
N ARG A 16 -12.06 -12.44 -11.43
CA ARG A 16 -12.89 -13.50 -12.02
C ARG A 16 -14.09 -12.93 -12.79
N ARG A 17 -14.66 -11.81 -12.31
CA ARG A 17 -15.84 -11.16 -12.93
C ARG A 17 -15.49 -10.24 -14.09
N VAL A 18 -14.31 -9.63 -14.06
CA VAL A 18 -13.89 -8.64 -15.07
C VAL A 18 -12.72 -9.19 -15.86
N SER A 19 -12.94 -9.39 -17.16
CA SER A 19 -11.93 -9.85 -18.11
C SER A 19 -10.67 -8.98 -18.09
N SER A 20 -9.51 -9.58 -18.31
CA SER A 20 -8.22 -8.89 -18.36
C SER A 20 -8.21 -7.72 -19.35
N GLY A 21 -7.54 -6.63 -18.99
CA GLY A 21 -7.42 -5.40 -19.78
C GLY A 21 -7.67 -4.14 -18.95
N PRO A 22 -7.67 -2.95 -19.58
CA PRO A 22 -7.80 -1.66 -18.89
C PRO A 22 -9.07 -1.53 -18.05
N ALA A 23 -10.16 -2.18 -18.48
CA ALA A 23 -11.43 -2.20 -17.75
C ALA A 23 -11.29 -2.86 -16.37
N ARG A 24 -10.56 -3.98 -16.26
CA ARG A 24 -10.28 -4.65 -14.98
C ARG A 24 -9.39 -3.80 -14.09
N GLU A 25 -8.35 -3.18 -14.64
CA GLU A 25 -7.47 -2.31 -13.87
C GLU A 25 -8.23 -1.15 -13.23
N SER A 26 -9.20 -0.58 -13.96
CA SER A 26 -10.09 0.46 -13.44
C SER A 26 -11.05 -0.10 -12.39
N ALA A 27 -11.80 -1.15 -12.72
CA ALA A 27 -12.83 -1.73 -11.87
C ALA A 27 -12.27 -2.28 -10.54
N CYS A 28 -11.10 -2.93 -10.58
CA CYS A 28 -10.49 -3.56 -9.42
C CYS A 28 -9.44 -2.67 -8.73
N ARG A 29 -9.22 -1.42 -9.20
CA ARG A 29 -8.16 -0.52 -8.69
C ARG A 29 -8.20 -0.34 -7.18
N HIS A 30 -9.38 -0.09 -6.64
CA HIS A 30 -9.60 0.17 -5.22
C HIS A 30 -9.22 -1.03 -4.34
N LEU A 31 -9.60 -2.25 -4.74
CA LEU A 31 -9.24 -3.51 -4.07
C LEU A 31 -7.73 -3.76 -4.16
N ASN A 32 -7.13 -3.52 -5.33
CA ASN A 32 -5.70 -3.68 -5.51
C ASN A 32 -4.92 -2.71 -4.60
N ARG A 33 -5.32 -1.43 -4.56
CA ARG A 33 -4.72 -0.43 -3.68
C ARG A 33 -4.89 -0.80 -2.21
N ALA A 34 -6.09 -1.22 -1.79
CA ALA A 34 -6.37 -1.60 -0.41
C ALA A 34 -5.54 -2.82 0.01
N LEU A 35 -5.45 -3.84 -0.85
CA LEU A 35 -4.62 -5.02 -0.59
C LEU A 35 -3.15 -4.64 -0.45
N ALA A 36 -2.62 -3.84 -1.37
CA ALA A 36 -1.23 -3.37 -1.31
C ALA A 36 -0.94 -2.61 0.00
N GLN A 37 -1.84 -1.71 0.40
CA GLN A 37 -1.70 -0.97 1.67
C GLN A 37 -1.74 -1.89 2.90
N CYS A 38 -2.60 -2.91 2.88
CA CYS A 38 -2.67 -3.89 3.94
C CYS A 38 -1.36 -4.68 4.04
N LEU A 39 -0.86 -5.20 2.93
CA LEU A 39 0.40 -5.97 2.90
C LEU A 39 1.58 -5.13 3.38
N VAL A 40 1.69 -3.89 2.91
CA VAL A 40 2.74 -2.96 3.37
C VAL A 40 2.64 -2.70 4.87
N SER A 41 1.43 -2.56 5.41
CA SER A 41 1.23 -2.35 6.86
C SER A 41 1.51 -3.60 7.70
N VAL A 42 1.44 -4.79 7.11
CA VAL A 42 1.84 -6.04 7.78
C VAL A 42 3.36 -6.19 7.79
N VAL A 43 4.04 -5.80 6.72
CA VAL A 43 5.50 -5.95 6.59
C VAL A 43 6.27 -4.82 7.29
N CYS A 44 5.80 -3.58 7.15
CA CYS A 44 6.45 -2.36 7.66
C CYS A 44 5.42 -1.51 8.46
N PRO A 45 4.95 -1.99 9.63
CA PRO A 45 3.83 -1.37 10.34
C PRO A 45 4.12 0.07 10.78
N GLU A 46 5.32 0.32 11.32
CA GLU A 46 5.71 1.62 11.86
C GLU A 46 5.90 2.65 10.74
N GLU A 47 6.61 2.30 9.68
CA GLU A 47 6.85 3.17 8.54
C GLU A 47 5.55 3.45 7.77
N ALA A 48 4.67 2.45 7.65
CA ALA A 48 3.36 2.63 7.03
C ALA A 48 2.49 3.60 7.83
N GLU A 49 2.52 3.54 9.17
CA GLU A 49 1.81 4.49 10.03
C GLU A 49 2.43 5.89 9.96
N ALA A 50 3.76 6.00 9.94
CA ALA A 50 4.44 7.27 9.78
C ALA A 50 4.05 7.97 8.46
N VAL A 51 3.97 7.23 7.36
CA VAL A 51 3.49 7.76 6.08
C VAL A 51 2.02 8.20 6.18
N ARG A 52 1.13 7.41 6.80
CA ARG A 52 -0.28 7.79 6.99
C ARG A 52 -0.44 9.09 7.79
N SER A 53 0.38 9.27 8.83
CA SER A 53 0.31 10.43 9.72
C SER A 53 0.93 11.69 9.11
N MET A 54 2.06 11.54 8.39
CA MET A 54 2.84 12.68 7.88
C MET A 54 2.42 13.12 6.47
N CYS A 55 1.95 12.21 5.62
CA CYS A 55 1.69 12.47 4.20
C CYS A 55 0.23 12.85 3.90
N THR A 56 -0.36 13.73 4.71
CA THR A 56 -1.71 14.26 4.46
C THR A 56 -1.71 15.35 3.39
N SER A 57 -2.81 15.48 2.64
CA SER A 57 -3.00 16.56 1.66
C SER A 57 -3.15 17.92 2.37
N GLY A 58 -2.04 18.64 2.51
CA GLY A 58 -1.98 19.93 3.19
C GLY A 58 -0.99 19.92 4.35
N GLY A 59 -0.03 20.84 4.35
CA GLY A 59 0.98 20.92 5.39
C GLY A 59 2.02 22.01 5.15
N THR A 60 2.78 22.32 6.21
CA THR A 60 3.93 23.23 6.15
C THR A 60 5.09 22.61 5.36
N ALA A 61 6.11 23.41 5.03
CA ALA A 61 7.34 22.88 4.43
C ALA A 61 7.99 21.78 5.30
N LEU A 62 7.93 21.93 6.62
CA LEU A 62 8.38 20.92 7.57
C LEU A 62 7.61 19.60 7.45
N LYS A 63 6.27 19.65 7.42
CA LYS A 63 5.45 18.42 7.23
C LYS A 63 5.76 17.73 5.90
N ARG A 64 6.03 18.48 4.83
CA ARG A 64 6.44 17.90 3.54
C ARG A 64 7.78 17.17 3.64
N SER A 65 8.76 17.75 4.32
CA SER A 65 10.05 17.09 4.57
C SER A 65 9.90 15.84 5.44
N GLN A 66 9.06 15.89 6.48
CA GLN A 66 8.75 14.73 7.32
C GLN A 66 8.05 13.61 6.54
N CYS A 67 7.12 13.95 5.64
CA CYS A 67 6.50 12.99 4.74
C CYS A 67 7.54 12.34 3.80
N GLN A 68 8.44 13.13 3.20
CA GLN A 68 9.51 12.60 2.35
C GLN A 68 10.41 11.63 3.12
N GLN A 69 10.78 11.98 4.35
CA GLN A 69 11.56 11.10 5.22
C GLN A 69 10.82 9.80 5.54
N ALA A 70 9.53 9.88 5.88
CA ALA A 70 8.71 8.71 6.13
C ALA A 70 8.59 7.79 4.89
N GLN A 71 8.45 8.38 3.70
CA GLN A 71 8.43 7.63 2.43
C GLN A 71 9.77 6.93 2.14
N LEU A 72 10.89 7.57 2.46
CA LEU A 72 12.22 6.98 2.33
C LEU A 72 12.39 5.81 3.29
N SER A 73 12.06 5.99 4.58
CA SER A 73 12.10 4.92 5.58
C SER A 73 11.23 3.72 5.17
N LEU A 74 10.01 3.96 4.69
CA LEU A 74 9.13 2.90 4.19
C LEU A 74 9.75 2.15 3.01
N SER A 75 10.34 2.87 2.05
CA SER A 75 11.00 2.28 0.89
C SER A 75 12.17 1.38 1.28
N LEU A 76 12.96 1.78 2.27
CA LEU A 76 14.05 0.97 2.82
C LEU A 76 13.52 -0.29 3.49
N CYS A 77 12.51 -0.17 4.37
CA CYS A 77 11.91 -1.34 5.03
C CYS A 77 11.37 -2.35 4.02
N ILE A 78 10.62 -1.90 3.01
CA ILE A 78 10.10 -2.78 1.95
C ILE A 78 11.28 -3.47 1.23
N SER A 79 12.31 -2.70 0.85
CA SER A 79 13.46 -3.24 0.10
C SER A 79 14.19 -4.34 0.88
N SER A 80 14.43 -4.13 2.18
CA SER A 80 15.06 -5.13 3.05
C SER A 80 14.27 -6.42 3.17
N ASN A 81 12.93 -6.34 3.15
CA ASN A 81 12.06 -7.50 3.20
C ASN A 81 11.89 -8.19 1.83
N THR A 82 12.02 -7.46 0.72
CA THR A 82 11.96 -8.04 -0.64
C THR A 82 13.27 -8.69 -1.09
N ILE A 83 14.42 -8.23 -0.60
CA ILE A 83 15.75 -8.76 -0.95
C ILE A 83 16.11 -10.01 -0.12
N SER A 84 15.42 -10.22 1.01
CA SER A 84 15.66 -11.38 1.90
C SER A 84 14.77 -12.61 1.60
N SER A 85 14.04 -12.61 0.48
CA SER A 85 13.14 -13.70 0.05
C SER A 85 13.62 -14.40 -1.20
#